data_AF-A0A8G1TR04-F1
#
_entry.id   AF-A0A8G1TR04-F1
#
_cell.length_a   1.000
_cell.length_b   1.000
_cell.length_c   1.000
_cell.angle_alpha   90.00
_cell.angle_beta   90.00
_cell.angle_gamma   90.00
#
_symmetry.space_group_name_H-M   'P 1'
#
loop_
_entity.id
_entity.type
_entity.pdbx_description
1 polymer ?
#
loop_
_entity_poly.entity_id
_entity_poly.type
_entity_poly.pdbx_seq_one_letter_code
_entity_poly.pdbx_strand_id
1 'polypeptide(L)'
;MTLTRPRLALSALALALALSGCAPHPFLSAEGTRNDPRYAQLLDLIDAALKDDMAVVLVADIMPHRSLSDALEMTKWTSRVIWMYEKDPRITFSRGFQTNSLQRDKKTTYLFQAFEVHILPPGKYLLTGGDDYKLNALLDQVGAASGKEGSGRGANGTAYLSPELYREFYRETNWRDATYGTETKTRTVCTAVHAASGACVSWGEQQYSETTQLGAAGYREETDSRDIPAIKVQARIPPQQALASFTLKGGQLVLSQRMHLKTPSYKYRQSACRAVDPKMIECPLEDLTVYTRPAPMEFTQKYIERLENVSAEHRQLLAKMTPMQITPLGKQGMEDPIWGVPLSLRKGK
;
A
#
# COMPACT_ATOMS: atom_id res chain seq x y z
N MET A 1 24.92 -0.31 66.01
CA MET A 1 23.90 0.28 65.10
C MET A 1 24.07 -0.36 63.73
N THR A 2 22.97 -0.88 63.24
CA THR A 2 22.82 -1.79 62.11
C THR A 2 22.95 -1.11 60.74
N LEU A 3 23.48 -1.88 59.80
CA LEU A 3 23.71 -1.60 58.38
C LEU A 3 22.46 -1.12 57.62
N THR A 4 22.67 -0.26 56.62
CA THR A 4 21.82 -0.16 55.43
C THR A 4 22.66 -0.12 54.15
N ARG A 5 22.37 -1.10 53.28
CA ARG A 5 22.96 -1.33 51.95
C ARG A 5 22.55 -0.26 50.92
N PRO A 6 23.32 -0.07 49.84
CA PRO A 6 22.97 0.80 48.72
C PRO A 6 21.86 0.15 47.87
N ARG A 7 20.84 0.93 47.49
CA ARG A 7 19.94 0.53 46.39
C ARG A 7 20.54 1.05 45.09
N LEU A 8 20.94 0.10 44.25
CA LEU A 8 21.31 0.27 42.85
C LEU A 8 20.28 1.13 42.12
N ALA A 9 20.74 2.25 41.56
CA ALA A 9 20.04 2.96 40.51
C ALA A 9 20.09 2.09 39.25
N LEU A 10 18.95 1.56 38.82
CA LEU A 10 18.82 0.98 37.48
C LEU A 10 18.73 2.12 36.47
N SER A 11 19.90 2.54 35.99
CA SER A 11 20.07 3.20 34.71
C SER A 11 19.86 2.18 33.59
N ALA A 12 18.69 2.16 32.96
CA ALA A 12 18.48 1.43 31.71
C ALA A 12 17.25 1.96 30.95
N LEU A 13 17.39 3.13 30.33
CA LEU A 13 16.59 3.52 29.15
C LEU A 13 17.39 4.57 28.37
N ALA A 14 18.60 4.16 27.97
CA ALA A 14 19.37 4.85 26.97
C ALA A 14 18.95 4.29 25.60
N LEU A 15 18.17 5.10 24.89
CA LEU A 15 18.26 5.35 23.44
C LEU A 15 18.98 4.26 22.62
N ALA A 16 18.20 3.41 21.96
CA ALA A 16 18.59 2.82 20.68
C ALA A 16 17.73 3.45 19.57
N LEU A 17 17.95 4.74 19.34
CA LEU A 17 17.53 5.46 18.14
C LEU A 17 18.43 5.00 16.98
N ALA A 18 18.07 3.86 16.39
CA ALA A 18 18.50 3.51 15.04
C ALA A 18 17.44 4.03 14.07
N LEU A 19 17.68 5.21 13.53
CA LEU A 19 17.07 5.69 12.30
C LEU A 19 17.24 4.62 11.20
N SER A 20 16.15 4.29 10.50
CA SER A 20 16.08 3.33 9.39
C SER A 20 16.59 1.92 9.70
N GLY A 21 15.83 1.15 10.49
CA GLY A 21 16.10 -0.27 10.68
C GLY A 21 14.98 -0.94 11.45
N CYS A 22 14.35 -1.93 10.84
CA CYS A 22 13.27 -2.73 11.41
C CYS A 22 13.64 -3.26 12.80
N ALA A 23 12.85 -2.93 13.83
CA ALA A 23 12.65 -3.90 14.89
C ALA A 23 11.86 -5.07 14.28
N PRO A 24 12.33 -6.33 14.35
CA PRO A 24 11.52 -7.46 13.93
C PRO A 24 10.40 -7.61 14.97
N HIS A 25 9.30 -6.91 14.76
CA HIS A 25 8.08 -7.16 15.52
C HIS A 25 7.34 -8.35 14.88
N PRO A 26 6.83 -9.30 15.67
CA PRO A 26 6.21 -10.53 15.17
C PRO A 26 4.85 -10.31 14.47
N PHE A 27 4.52 -9.09 14.05
CA PHE A 27 3.30 -8.76 13.29
C PHE A 27 3.40 -9.12 11.80
N LEU A 28 4.26 -10.09 11.46
CA LEU A 28 4.54 -10.54 10.11
C LEU A 28 3.71 -11.78 9.76
N SER A 29 2.43 -11.58 9.47
CA SER A 29 1.78 -12.31 8.37
C SER A 29 0.51 -11.56 7.96
N ALA A 30 0.24 -11.52 6.66
CA ALA A 30 -1.01 -11.03 6.08
C ALA A 30 -2.22 -11.92 6.40
N GLU A 31 -2.11 -12.83 7.39
CA GLU A 31 -3.08 -13.88 7.71
C GLU A 31 -3.97 -13.55 8.92
N GLY A 32 -3.82 -12.35 9.51
CA GLY A 32 -4.76 -11.85 10.52
C GLY A 32 -6.06 -11.38 9.89
N THR A 33 -7.20 -11.55 10.55
CA THR A 33 -8.45 -10.88 10.13
C THR A 33 -8.44 -9.42 10.60
N ARG A 34 -9.31 -8.55 10.07
CA ARG A 34 -9.43 -7.15 10.56
C ARG A 34 -9.67 -6.99 12.07
N ASN A 35 -10.10 -8.05 12.75
CA ASN A 35 -10.39 -8.10 14.19
C ASN A 35 -9.28 -8.82 14.99
N ASP A 36 -8.09 -8.99 14.42
CA ASP A 36 -6.96 -9.69 15.06
C ASP A 36 -6.54 -9.00 16.38
N PRO A 37 -6.43 -9.75 17.49
CA PRO A 37 -6.09 -9.19 18.80
C PRO A 37 -4.71 -8.51 18.83
N ARG A 38 -3.81 -8.84 17.90
CA ARG A 38 -2.49 -8.19 17.78
C ARG A 38 -2.58 -6.70 17.50
N TYR A 39 -3.69 -6.21 16.96
CA TYR A 39 -3.88 -4.76 16.74
C TYR A 39 -3.98 -3.96 18.03
N ALA A 40 -4.38 -4.58 19.15
CA ALA A 40 -4.32 -3.92 20.45
C ALA A 40 -2.89 -3.49 20.82
N GLN A 41 -1.90 -4.38 20.60
CA GLN A 41 -0.49 -4.08 20.86
C GLN A 41 0.04 -2.97 19.94
N LEU A 42 -0.39 -2.94 18.67
CA LEU A 42 -0.03 -1.86 17.77
C LEU A 42 -0.65 -0.52 18.19
N LEU A 43 -1.87 -0.52 18.73
CA LEU A 43 -2.50 0.67 19.29
C LEU A 43 -1.78 1.15 20.55
N ASP A 44 -1.29 0.24 21.40
CA ASP A 44 -0.46 0.59 22.56
C ASP A 44 0.87 1.24 22.13
N LEU A 45 1.50 0.73 21.08
CA LEU A 45 2.70 1.33 20.49
C LEU A 45 2.42 2.72 19.90
N ILE A 46 1.27 2.90 19.24
CA ILE A 46 0.82 4.21 18.75
C ILE A 46 0.64 5.17 19.93
N ASP A 47 -0.06 4.76 20.98
CA ASP A 47 -0.28 5.61 22.16
C ASP A 47 1.03 5.98 22.86
N ALA A 48 1.96 5.03 23.00
CA ALA A 48 3.29 5.28 23.55
C ALA A 48 4.08 6.28 22.70
N ALA A 49 4.09 6.12 21.37
CA ALA A 49 4.78 7.05 20.48
C ALA A 49 4.21 8.47 20.58
N LEU A 50 2.87 8.62 20.65
CA LEU A 50 2.24 9.91 20.83
C LEU A 50 2.59 10.56 22.19
N LYS A 51 2.73 9.76 23.25
CA LYS A 51 3.18 10.24 24.57
C LYS A 51 4.65 10.66 24.59
N ASP A 52 5.48 10.04 23.75
CA ASP A 52 6.90 10.37 23.54
C ASP A 52 7.10 11.54 22.56
N ASP A 53 6.09 12.40 22.38
CA ASP A 53 6.10 13.59 21.50
C ASP A 53 6.28 13.29 20.00
N MET A 54 6.14 12.04 19.59
CA MET A 54 6.09 11.68 18.16
C MET A 54 4.71 11.94 17.57
N ALA A 55 4.64 12.07 16.25
CA ALA A 55 3.38 12.09 15.52
C ALA A 55 3.15 10.75 14.83
N VAL A 56 1.89 10.34 14.73
CA VAL A 56 1.51 9.12 14.01
C VAL A 56 0.63 9.50 12.83
N VAL A 57 1.05 9.11 11.64
CA VAL A 57 0.30 9.27 10.39
C VAL A 57 -0.25 7.92 9.97
N LEU A 58 -1.57 7.81 9.92
CA LEU A 58 -2.29 6.68 9.34
C LEU A 58 -2.56 7.00 7.86
N VAL A 59 -2.12 6.11 6.98
CA VAL A 59 -2.44 6.20 5.55
C VAL A 59 -3.48 5.14 5.25
N ALA A 60 -4.70 5.57 4.97
CA ALA A 60 -5.77 4.64 4.64
C ALA A 60 -5.42 3.93 3.32
N ASP A 61 -5.36 2.61 3.38
CA ASP A 61 -5.19 1.74 2.23
C ASP A 61 -6.52 1.57 1.49
N ILE A 62 -7.11 2.71 1.13
CA ILE A 62 -8.31 2.78 0.30
C ILE A 62 -7.85 2.71 -1.13
N MET A 63 -7.40 1.53 -1.53
CA MET A 63 -7.38 1.14 -2.93
C MET A 63 -8.17 -0.14 -3.06
N PRO A 64 -8.99 -0.26 -4.10
CA PRO A 64 -9.90 -1.37 -4.24
C PRO A 64 -9.06 -2.57 -4.68
N HIS A 65 -8.96 -3.60 -3.86
CA HIS A 65 -8.64 -4.95 -4.34
C HIS A 65 -9.74 -5.90 -3.93
N ARG A 66 -10.99 -5.40 -3.98
CA ARG A 66 -12.13 -6.29 -3.86
C ARG A 66 -12.27 -7.16 -5.10
N SER A 67 -11.79 -6.67 -6.23
CA SER A 67 -11.98 -7.32 -7.50
C SER A 67 -10.77 -7.19 -8.40
N LEU A 68 -10.81 -8.02 -9.40
CA LEU A 68 -9.80 -8.14 -10.41
C LEU A 68 -9.87 -6.99 -11.44
N SER A 69 -11.05 -6.39 -11.61
CA SER A 69 -11.21 -5.14 -12.36
C SER A 69 -10.31 -4.03 -11.81
N ASP A 70 -10.07 -4.03 -10.51
CA ASP A 70 -9.27 -3.00 -9.87
C ASP A 70 -7.76 -3.19 -10.11
N ALA A 71 -7.31 -4.44 -10.29
CA ALA A 71 -5.91 -4.75 -10.58
C ALA A 71 -5.46 -4.20 -11.93
N LEU A 72 -6.35 -4.23 -12.94
CA LEU A 72 -6.10 -3.67 -14.26
C LEU A 72 -5.90 -2.14 -14.22
N GLU A 73 -6.62 -1.46 -13.32
CA GLU A 73 -6.52 0.00 -13.14
C GLU A 73 -5.22 0.42 -12.43
N MET A 74 -4.49 -0.50 -11.77
CA MET A 74 -3.23 -0.20 -11.06
C MET A 74 -2.08 0.24 -11.99
N THR A 75 -2.19 -0.03 -13.28
CA THR A 75 -1.21 0.41 -14.29
C THR A 75 -1.33 1.90 -14.62
N LYS A 76 -2.47 2.53 -14.30
CA LYS A 76 -2.78 3.92 -14.68
C LYS A 76 -2.34 4.94 -13.64
N TRP A 77 -1.87 4.49 -12.48
CA TRP A 77 -1.48 5.37 -11.39
C TRP A 77 -0.50 4.69 -10.43
N THR A 78 0.17 5.46 -9.58
CA THR A 78 0.94 4.93 -8.45
C THR A 78 0.66 5.73 -7.18
N SER A 79 0.79 5.10 -6.02
CA SER A 79 0.52 5.77 -4.74
C SER A 79 1.75 6.41 -4.10
N ARG A 80 2.92 6.13 -4.66
CA ARG A 80 4.21 6.34 -4.01
C ARG A 80 4.68 7.77 -4.21
N VAL A 81 4.17 8.66 -3.38
CA VAL A 81 4.64 10.04 -3.23
C VAL A 81 5.64 10.15 -2.08
N ILE A 82 6.56 11.10 -2.16
CA ILE A 82 7.65 11.25 -1.20
C ILE A 82 7.54 12.60 -0.50
N TRP A 83 7.40 12.53 0.80
CA TRP A 83 7.48 13.65 1.72
C TRP A 83 8.81 13.62 2.44
N MET A 84 9.55 14.70 2.38
CA MET A 84 10.85 14.86 3.02
C MET A 84 10.70 15.68 4.29
N TYR A 85 11.28 15.24 5.39
CA TYR A 85 11.34 16.03 6.61
C TYR A 85 12.30 17.21 6.43
N GLU A 86 11.83 18.43 6.69
CA GLU A 86 12.57 19.66 6.38
C GLU A 86 13.88 19.77 7.18
N LYS A 87 13.90 19.31 8.44
CA LYS A 87 15.09 19.41 9.31
C LYS A 87 16.15 18.32 9.04
N ASP A 88 15.73 17.16 8.53
CA ASP A 88 16.63 16.07 8.17
C ASP A 88 16.10 15.34 6.92
N PRO A 89 16.64 15.66 5.72
CA PRO A 89 16.21 15.07 4.45
C PRO A 89 16.34 13.55 4.36
N ARG A 90 17.09 12.91 5.26
CA ARG A 90 17.20 11.43 5.32
C ARG A 90 15.91 10.79 5.83
N ILE A 91 15.09 11.55 6.55
CA ILE A 91 13.79 11.09 7.05
C ILE A 91 12.75 11.40 5.98
N THR A 92 12.16 10.35 5.41
CA THR A 92 11.10 10.47 4.42
C THR A 92 9.85 9.72 4.87
N PHE A 93 8.71 10.29 4.52
CA PHE A 93 7.41 9.66 4.61
C PHE A 93 6.94 9.40 3.18
N SER A 94 6.69 8.14 2.85
CA SER A 94 6.08 7.75 1.60
C SER A 94 5.07 6.66 1.86
N ARG A 95 3.97 6.67 1.13
CA ARG A 95 3.04 5.54 1.17
C ARG A 95 3.75 4.29 0.61
N GLY A 96 3.73 3.22 1.40
CA GLY A 96 4.36 1.94 1.09
C GLY A 96 3.53 1.06 0.15
N PHE A 97 2.28 1.44 -0.17
CA PHE A 97 1.46 0.72 -1.12
C PHE A 97 2.05 0.77 -2.54
N GLN A 98 2.36 -0.40 -3.07
CA GLN A 98 3.07 -0.54 -4.34
C GLN A 98 2.12 -1.10 -5.39
N THR A 99 1.96 -0.37 -6.49
CA THR A 99 1.13 -0.85 -7.62
C THR A 99 1.79 -1.99 -8.38
N ASN A 100 3.11 -2.13 -8.27
CA ASN A 100 3.82 -3.31 -8.72
C ASN A 100 3.91 -4.35 -7.60
N SER A 101 3.22 -5.48 -7.76
CA SER A 101 3.20 -6.54 -6.74
C SER A 101 4.57 -7.15 -6.45
N LEU A 102 5.50 -7.10 -7.41
CA LEU A 102 6.88 -7.56 -7.25
C LEU A 102 7.68 -6.75 -6.23
N GLN A 103 7.30 -5.50 -6.03
CA GLN A 103 8.03 -4.57 -5.16
C GLN A 103 7.38 -4.43 -3.78
N ARG A 104 6.18 -5.01 -3.58
CA ARG A 104 5.42 -4.91 -2.32
C ARG A 104 6.26 -5.34 -1.12
N ASP A 105 6.46 -4.41 -0.19
CA ASP A 105 7.15 -4.70 1.06
C ASP A 105 6.23 -5.52 1.97
N LYS A 106 6.62 -6.76 2.25
CA LYS A 106 5.88 -7.66 3.14
C LYS A 106 5.99 -7.27 4.62
N LYS A 107 6.86 -6.31 4.96
CA LYS A 107 7.09 -5.82 6.32
C LYS A 107 6.32 -4.54 6.64
N THR A 108 5.62 -3.95 5.68
CA THR A 108 4.79 -2.76 5.93
C THR A 108 3.77 -3.07 7.03
N THR A 109 3.75 -2.23 8.07
CA THR A 109 2.86 -2.41 9.22
C THR A 109 1.51 -1.79 8.91
N TYR A 110 0.46 -2.62 8.93
CA TYR A 110 -0.91 -2.18 8.75
C TYR A 110 -1.71 -2.37 10.03
N LEU A 111 -2.39 -1.33 10.48
CA LEU A 111 -3.43 -1.39 11.49
C LEU A 111 -4.75 -1.80 10.83
N PHE A 112 -5.40 -2.83 11.38
CA PHE A 112 -6.66 -3.40 10.89
C PHE A 112 -6.66 -3.80 9.40
N GLN A 113 -5.50 -4.09 8.81
CA GLN A 113 -5.33 -4.33 7.37
C GLN A 113 -5.78 -3.16 6.47
N ALA A 114 -6.08 -2.00 7.04
CA ALA A 114 -6.71 -0.89 6.33
C ALA A 114 -5.92 0.42 6.45
N PHE A 115 -4.99 0.53 7.39
CA PHE A 115 -4.21 1.74 7.61
C PHE A 115 -2.74 1.41 7.72
N GLU A 116 -1.93 1.85 6.77
CA GLU A 116 -0.47 1.84 6.94
C GLU A 116 -0.11 2.83 8.06
N VAL A 117 0.77 2.41 8.97
CA VAL A 117 1.14 3.20 10.16
C VAL A 117 2.54 3.76 10.00
N HIS A 118 2.68 5.08 10.16
CA HIS A 118 3.97 5.76 10.18
C HIS A 118 4.14 6.56 11.47
N ILE A 119 5.20 6.27 12.22
CA ILE A 119 5.63 7.06 13.37
C ILE A 119 6.71 8.03 12.89
N LEU A 120 6.45 9.33 13.03
CA LEU A 120 7.23 10.39 12.42
C LEU A 120 7.61 11.45 13.46
N PRO A 121 8.83 12.02 13.39
CA PRO A 121 9.18 13.15 14.25
C PRO A 121 8.28 14.37 13.94
N PRO A 122 7.94 15.19 14.95
CA PRO A 122 7.16 16.39 14.73
C PRO A 122 7.93 17.42 13.89
N GLY A 123 7.19 18.23 13.15
CA GLY A 123 7.72 19.30 12.31
C GLY A 123 7.18 19.27 10.89
N LYS A 124 7.88 19.97 10.00
CA LYS A 124 7.42 20.26 8.64
C LYS A 124 7.94 19.23 7.64
N TYR A 125 7.05 18.78 6.77
CA TYR A 125 7.32 17.83 5.70
C TYR A 125 7.00 18.47 4.35
N LEU A 126 7.81 18.16 3.34
CA LEU A 126 7.76 18.75 2.00
C LEU A 126 7.55 17.67 0.94
N LEU A 127 6.53 17.83 0.08
CA LEU A 127 6.26 16.92 -1.03
C LEU A 127 7.32 17.14 -2.13
N THR A 128 8.26 16.20 -2.22
CA THR A 128 9.52 16.34 -2.97
C THR A 128 9.75 15.25 -4.01
N GLY A 129 8.76 14.39 -4.25
CA GLY A 129 8.87 13.45 -5.36
C GLY A 129 7.80 12.39 -5.38
N GLY A 130 8.03 11.42 -6.24
CA GLY A 130 7.26 10.19 -6.33
C GLY A 130 7.88 9.20 -7.29
N ASP A 131 7.39 7.97 -7.25
CA ASP A 131 7.87 6.85 -8.07
C ASP A 131 6.75 6.39 -9.00
N ASP A 132 7.04 6.38 -10.30
CA ASP A 132 6.12 6.01 -11.38
C ASP A 132 6.79 4.97 -12.31
N TYR A 133 6.06 4.47 -13.30
CA TYR A 133 6.54 3.43 -14.21
C TYR A 133 6.24 3.75 -15.67
N LYS A 134 7.18 3.41 -16.55
CA LYS A 134 6.92 3.25 -17.99
C LYS A 134 6.91 1.75 -18.30
N LEU A 135 5.71 1.21 -18.53
CA LEU A 135 5.51 -0.21 -18.81
C LEU A 135 5.92 -0.58 -20.24
N ASN A 136 6.25 -1.85 -20.46
CA ASN A 136 6.65 -2.41 -21.76
C ASN A 136 7.81 -1.62 -22.40
N ALA A 137 8.77 -1.20 -21.58
CA ALA A 137 9.89 -0.38 -22.00
C ALA A 137 11.20 -0.88 -21.39
N LEU A 138 12.27 -0.83 -22.19
CA LEU A 138 13.63 -1.15 -21.76
C LEU A 138 14.44 0.13 -21.57
N LEU A 139 15.36 0.14 -20.60
CA LEU A 139 16.12 1.34 -20.25
C LEU A 139 16.98 1.85 -21.43
N ASP A 140 17.53 0.94 -22.24
CA ASP A 140 18.34 1.25 -23.43
C ASP A 140 17.56 2.02 -24.51
N GLN A 141 16.25 1.80 -24.63
CA GLN A 141 15.35 2.51 -25.54
C GLN A 141 15.20 4.01 -25.21
N VAL A 142 15.68 4.46 -24.04
CA VAL A 142 15.73 5.89 -23.72
C VAL A 142 16.75 6.63 -24.60
N GLY A 143 17.80 5.93 -25.08
CA GLY A 143 18.81 6.49 -25.98
C GLY A 143 19.67 7.58 -25.33
N ALA A 144 19.87 7.53 -24.01
CA ALA A 144 20.67 8.53 -23.31
C ALA A 144 22.17 8.34 -23.59
N ALA A 145 22.86 9.43 -23.92
CA ALA A 145 24.31 9.41 -24.05
C ALA A 145 24.98 9.16 -22.68
N SER A 146 26.14 8.49 -22.67
CA SER A 146 26.92 8.31 -21.44
C SER A 146 27.32 9.66 -20.83
N GLY A 147 27.30 9.74 -19.51
CA GLY A 147 27.67 10.94 -18.77
C GLY A 147 28.18 10.62 -17.37
N LYS A 148 28.78 11.62 -16.72
CA LYS A 148 29.17 11.51 -15.30
C LYS A 148 27.92 11.65 -14.43
N GLU A 149 27.94 11.08 -13.23
CA GLU A 149 26.90 11.31 -12.23
C GLU A 149 26.66 12.83 -12.04
N GLY A 150 25.38 13.23 -11.99
CA GLY A 150 24.98 14.63 -11.91
C GLY A 150 24.79 15.33 -13.24
N SER A 151 25.35 14.82 -14.34
CA SER A 151 25.30 15.50 -15.64
C SER A 151 23.93 15.51 -16.31
N GLY A 152 23.00 14.64 -15.86
CA GLY A 152 21.61 14.60 -16.31
C GLY A 152 20.64 15.33 -15.36
N ARG A 153 21.12 16.02 -14.32
CA ARG A 153 20.27 16.69 -13.34
C ARG A 153 19.74 18.03 -13.85
N GLY A 154 18.50 18.36 -13.51
CA GLY A 154 17.84 19.62 -13.86
C GLY A 154 17.66 20.55 -12.66
N ALA A 155 17.55 21.85 -12.92
CA ALA A 155 17.23 22.85 -11.89
C ALA A 155 15.87 22.58 -11.22
N ASN A 156 14.92 22.00 -11.95
CA ASN A 156 13.60 21.65 -11.42
C ASN A 156 13.54 20.29 -10.71
N GLY A 157 14.68 19.60 -10.64
CA GLY A 157 14.74 18.22 -10.18
C GLY A 157 15.23 17.28 -11.27
N THR A 158 15.21 16.00 -10.93
CA THR A 158 15.75 14.92 -11.73
C THR A 158 14.77 13.76 -11.75
N ALA A 159 14.55 13.19 -12.93
CA ALA A 159 13.95 11.87 -13.08
C ALA A 159 15.08 10.85 -13.16
N TYR A 160 15.14 9.94 -12.19
CA TYR A 160 16.06 8.79 -12.23
C TYR A 160 15.32 7.60 -12.84
N LEU A 161 15.86 7.07 -13.93
CA LEU A 161 15.29 5.96 -14.67
C LEU A 161 16.15 4.72 -14.42
N SER A 162 15.51 3.61 -14.06
CA SER A 162 16.17 2.33 -13.82
C SER A 162 15.35 1.17 -14.39
N PRO A 163 15.98 0.07 -14.83
CA PRO A 163 15.25 -1.09 -15.34
C PRO A 163 14.59 -1.81 -14.16
N GLU A 164 13.36 -2.28 -14.38
CA GLU A 164 12.55 -2.96 -13.36
C GLU A 164 11.67 -4.02 -14.04
N LEU A 165 11.26 -5.05 -13.31
CA LEU A 165 10.17 -5.93 -13.75
C LEU A 165 8.86 -5.47 -13.13
N TYR A 166 7.79 -5.47 -13.92
CA TYR A 166 6.46 -5.12 -13.47
C TYR A 166 5.51 -6.29 -13.66
N ARG A 167 4.77 -6.69 -12.61
CA ARG A 167 3.72 -7.70 -12.76
C ARG A 167 2.44 -7.07 -13.29
N GLU A 168 2.18 -7.30 -14.57
CA GLU A 168 0.95 -6.92 -15.23
C GLU A 168 -0.10 -8.02 -15.03
N PHE A 169 -1.29 -7.63 -14.61
CA PHE A 169 -2.46 -8.50 -14.63
C PHE A 169 -3.24 -8.26 -15.92
N TYR A 170 -3.77 -9.32 -16.52
CA TYR A 170 -4.55 -9.22 -17.74
C TYR A 170 -5.71 -10.23 -17.73
N ARG A 171 -6.72 -9.96 -18.55
CA ARG A 171 -7.85 -10.87 -18.79
C ARG A 171 -7.59 -11.65 -20.06
N GLU A 172 -7.82 -12.95 -19.99
CA GLU A 172 -7.79 -13.84 -21.15
C GLU A 172 -9.00 -14.78 -21.13
N THR A 173 -9.43 -15.21 -22.31
CA THR A 173 -10.57 -16.11 -22.44
C THR A 173 -10.06 -17.50 -22.77
N ASN A 174 -10.18 -18.41 -21.81
CA ASN A 174 -9.69 -19.78 -21.92
C ASN A 174 -10.83 -20.77 -21.94
N TRP A 175 -10.68 -21.85 -22.70
CA TRP A 175 -11.58 -23.00 -22.61
C TRP A 175 -11.35 -23.74 -21.28
N ARG A 176 -12.42 -24.03 -20.56
CA ARG A 176 -12.41 -24.90 -19.38
C ARG A 176 -13.28 -26.10 -19.61
N ASP A 177 -12.78 -27.27 -19.24
CA ASP A 177 -13.54 -28.51 -19.28
C ASP A 177 -14.64 -28.53 -18.21
N ALA A 178 -15.61 -29.41 -18.38
CA ALA A 178 -16.67 -29.61 -17.41
C ALA A 178 -16.08 -30.17 -16.11
N THR A 179 -16.52 -29.62 -14.98
CA THR A 179 -16.12 -30.10 -13.65
C THR A 179 -17.21 -30.97 -13.07
N TYR A 180 -16.82 -32.09 -12.46
CA TYR A 180 -17.71 -33.05 -11.84
C TYR A 180 -17.36 -33.22 -10.37
N GLY A 181 -18.36 -33.38 -9.53
CA GLY A 181 -18.23 -33.67 -8.11
C GLY A 181 -18.96 -34.95 -7.79
N THR A 182 -18.33 -35.80 -6.99
CA THR A 182 -18.95 -37.03 -6.48
C THR A 182 -19.35 -36.82 -5.03
N GLU A 183 -20.64 -36.94 -4.75
CA GLU A 183 -21.17 -36.90 -3.39
C GLU A 183 -21.68 -38.30 -3.01
N THR A 184 -21.43 -38.72 -1.76
CA THR A 184 -22.02 -39.96 -1.24
C THR A 184 -23.33 -39.62 -0.54
N LYS A 185 -24.44 -40.14 -1.08
CA LYS A 185 -25.78 -39.95 -0.54
C LYS A 185 -26.27 -41.24 0.09
N THR A 186 -27.21 -41.11 1.01
CA THR A 186 -27.91 -42.24 1.62
C THR A 186 -29.35 -42.27 1.10
N ARG A 187 -29.82 -43.44 0.68
CA ARG A 187 -31.23 -43.67 0.35
C ARG A 187 -31.78 -44.81 1.20
N THR A 188 -33.04 -44.68 1.59
CA THR A 188 -33.77 -45.76 2.25
C THR A 188 -34.19 -46.79 1.21
N VAL A 189 -33.81 -48.05 1.41
CA VAL A 189 -34.13 -49.17 0.52
C VAL A 189 -34.85 -50.26 1.28
N CYS A 190 -35.75 -50.98 0.61
CA CYS A 190 -36.42 -52.11 1.21
C CYS A 190 -35.43 -53.27 1.37
N THR A 191 -35.27 -53.78 2.59
CA THR A 191 -34.37 -54.90 2.91
C THR A 191 -35.12 -56.22 3.07
N ALA A 192 -36.43 -56.20 3.30
CA ALA A 192 -37.28 -57.39 3.30
C ALA A 192 -38.71 -57.08 2.81
N VAL A 193 -39.28 -58.00 2.04
CA VAL A 193 -40.65 -57.89 1.48
C VAL A 193 -41.53 -59.03 1.98
N HIS A 194 -42.82 -58.74 2.16
CA HIS A 194 -43.84 -59.75 2.47
C HIS A 194 -44.15 -60.59 1.23
N ALA A 195 -43.94 -61.91 1.32
CA ALA A 195 -43.94 -62.81 0.17
C ALA A 195 -45.25 -62.83 -0.65
N ALA A 196 -46.41 -62.65 0.00
CA ALA A 196 -47.71 -62.76 -0.68
C ALA A 196 -48.22 -61.45 -1.29
N SER A 197 -47.88 -60.29 -0.71
CA SER A 197 -48.37 -58.99 -1.15
C SER A 197 -47.30 -58.13 -1.86
N GLY A 198 -46.04 -58.54 -1.79
CA GLY A 198 -44.91 -57.76 -2.30
C GLY A 198 -44.63 -56.47 -1.49
N ALA A 199 -45.37 -56.23 -0.41
CA ALA A 199 -45.21 -55.03 0.41
C ALA A 199 -43.88 -55.04 1.16
N CYS A 200 -43.19 -53.89 1.23
CA CYS A 200 -41.98 -53.77 2.02
C CYS A 200 -42.29 -53.83 3.51
N VAL A 201 -41.59 -54.71 4.24
CA VAL A 201 -41.77 -54.91 5.69
C VAL A 201 -40.56 -54.50 6.52
N SER A 202 -39.41 -54.24 5.88
CA SER A 202 -38.21 -53.75 6.55
C SER A 202 -37.45 -52.79 5.63
N TRP A 203 -36.95 -51.70 6.21
CA TRP A 203 -36.20 -50.66 5.52
C TRP A 203 -34.79 -50.57 6.09
N GLY A 204 -33.81 -50.35 5.22
CA GLY A 204 -32.42 -50.10 5.60
C GLY A 204 -31.86 -48.90 4.83
N GLU A 205 -30.74 -48.38 5.30
CA GLU A 205 -30.02 -47.31 4.62
C GLU A 205 -28.94 -47.88 3.69
N GLN A 206 -28.92 -47.43 2.44
CA GLN A 206 -27.87 -47.75 1.49
C GLN A 206 -27.16 -46.46 1.07
N GLN A 207 -25.85 -46.42 1.22
CA GLN A 207 -25.02 -45.38 0.64
C GLN A 207 -24.80 -45.64 -0.85
N TYR A 208 -24.86 -44.60 -1.66
CA TYR A 208 -24.48 -44.62 -3.07
C TYR A 208 -23.76 -43.33 -3.44
N SER A 209 -22.81 -43.42 -4.36
CA SER A 209 -22.13 -42.24 -4.90
C SER A 209 -22.86 -41.72 -6.11
N GLU A 210 -23.12 -40.42 -6.13
CA GLU A 210 -23.71 -39.72 -7.26
C GLU A 210 -22.69 -38.71 -7.78
N THR A 211 -22.25 -38.89 -9.02
CA THR A 211 -21.40 -37.92 -9.71
C THR A 211 -22.29 -36.94 -10.45
N THR A 212 -22.22 -35.67 -10.06
CA THR A 212 -22.99 -34.58 -10.68
C THR A 212 -22.02 -33.57 -11.29
N GLN A 213 -22.43 -32.98 -12.41
CA GLN A 213 -21.66 -31.92 -13.04
C GLN A 213 -21.79 -30.65 -12.19
N LEU A 214 -20.68 -30.16 -11.64
CA LEU A 214 -20.61 -28.93 -10.86
C LEU A 214 -20.49 -27.70 -11.75
N GLY A 215 -19.95 -27.86 -12.97
CA GLY A 215 -19.79 -26.77 -13.93
C GLY A 215 -19.70 -27.28 -15.36
N ALA A 216 -20.38 -26.60 -16.28
CA ALA A 216 -20.31 -26.92 -17.70
C ALA A 216 -18.97 -26.50 -18.34
N ALA A 217 -18.55 -27.26 -19.35
CA ALA A 217 -17.43 -26.88 -20.19
C ALA A 217 -17.77 -25.61 -20.98
N GLY A 218 -16.78 -24.77 -21.25
CA GLY A 218 -16.95 -23.57 -22.05
C GLY A 218 -15.81 -22.57 -21.90
N TYR A 219 -15.85 -21.55 -22.76
CA TYR A 219 -14.98 -20.40 -22.63
C TYR A 219 -15.33 -19.59 -21.39
N ARG A 220 -14.33 -19.34 -20.55
CA ARG A 220 -14.44 -18.51 -19.35
C ARG A 220 -13.39 -17.42 -19.41
N GLU A 221 -13.80 -16.23 -19.00
CA GLU A 221 -12.86 -15.14 -18.79
C GLU A 221 -12.10 -15.44 -17.50
N GLU A 222 -10.78 -15.46 -17.62
CA GLU A 222 -9.86 -15.75 -16.55
C GLU A 222 -8.84 -14.64 -16.44
N THR A 223 -8.18 -14.63 -15.30
CA THR A 223 -7.13 -13.68 -15.03
C THR A 223 -5.85 -14.42 -14.87
N ASP A 224 -4.86 -13.91 -15.57
CA ASP A 224 -3.50 -14.30 -15.35
C ASP A 224 -2.64 -13.06 -15.13
N SER A 225 -1.38 -13.31 -14.83
CA SER A 225 -0.38 -12.28 -14.61
C SER A 225 0.92 -12.67 -15.30
N ARG A 226 1.62 -11.67 -15.81
CA ARG A 226 2.93 -11.85 -16.42
C ARG A 226 3.87 -10.75 -15.98
N ASP A 227 5.15 -11.09 -15.94
CA ASP A 227 6.20 -10.12 -15.66
C ASP A 227 6.64 -9.49 -16.97
N ILE A 228 6.48 -8.17 -17.07
CA ILE A 228 6.88 -7.37 -18.23
C ILE A 228 8.06 -6.48 -17.87
N PRO A 229 8.93 -6.15 -18.85
CA PRO A 229 9.95 -5.13 -18.64
C PRO A 229 9.30 -3.76 -18.44
N ALA A 230 9.83 -3.00 -17.48
CA ALA A 230 9.43 -1.64 -17.21
C ALA A 230 10.65 -0.76 -16.89
N ILE A 231 10.47 0.54 -17.04
CA ILE A 231 11.40 1.54 -16.50
C ILE A 231 10.74 2.15 -15.27
N LYS A 232 11.36 1.99 -14.10
CA LYS A 232 10.98 2.73 -12.90
C LYS A 232 11.50 4.16 -13.01
N VAL A 233 10.60 5.12 -12.85
CA VAL A 233 10.90 6.56 -12.94
C VAL A 233 10.72 7.18 -11.57
N GLN A 234 11.84 7.54 -10.95
CA GLN A 234 11.89 8.19 -9.64
C GLN A 234 12.05 9.69 -9.85
N ALA A 235 10.94 10.42 -9.82
CA ALA A 235 10.96 11.88 -9.92
C ALA A 235 11.31 12.47 -8.55
N ARG A 236 12.36 13.30 -8.49
CA ARG A 236 12.82 13.99 -7.30
C ARG A 236 12.97 15.47 -7.59
N ILE A 237 12.37 16.30 -6.75
CA ILE A 237 12.42 17.76 -6.87
C ILE A 237 13.11 18.36 -5.65
N PRO A 238 13.86 19.45 -5.81
CA PRO A 238 14.54 20.08 -4.69
C PRO A 238 13.53 20.68 -3.70
N PRO A 239 13.88 20.82 -2.41
CA PRO A 239 12.96 21.31 -1.37
C PRO A 239 12.33 22.68 -1.69
N GLN A 240 13.09 23.56 -2.36
CA GLN A 240 12.65 24.89 -2.78
C GLN A 240 11.53 24.85 -3.82
N GLN A 241 11.35 23.71 -4.48
CA GLN A 241 10.31 23.48 -5.48
C GLN A 241 9.23 22.51 -5.01
N ALA A 242 9.21 22.15 -3.72
CA ALA A 242 8.23 21.24 -3.15
C ALA A 242 6.79 21.59 -3.58
N LEU A 243 5.98 20.58 -3.89
CA LEU A 243 4.63 20.78 -4.43
C LEU A 243 3.62 21.15 -3.33
N ALA A 244 3.89 20.72 -2.10
CA ALA A 244 3.09 20.98 -0.93
C ALA A 244 3.93 20.83 0.33
N SER A 245 3.39 21.31 1.45
CA SER A 245 3.92 21.04 2.79
C SER A 245 2.80 20.60 3.74
N PHE A 246 3.15 19.89 4.80
CA PHE A 246 2.31 19.76 5.99
C PHE A 246 3.17 19.83 7.24
N THR A 247 2.54 20.10 8.38
CA THR A 247 3.23 20.15 9.68
C THR A 247 2.56 19.21 10.65
N LEU A 248 3.36 18.35 11.28
CA LEU A 248 2.93 17.50 12.39
C LEU A 248 3.31 18.15 13.71
N LYS A 249 2.37 18.12 14.67
CA LYS A 249 2.65 18.43 16.06
C LYS A 249 2.98 17.15 16.82
N GLY A 250 3.77 17.26 17.87
CA GLY A 250 4.01 16.12 18.77
C GLY A 250 2.70 15.67 19.42
N GLY A 251 2.55 14.36 19.60
CA GLY A 251 1.33 13.75 20.14
C GLY A 251 0.12 13.77 19.19
N GLN A 252 0.31 14.11 17.91
CA GLN A 252 -0.79 14.16 16.93
C GLN A 252 -1.00 12.82 16.22
N LEU A 253 -2.23 12.31 16.26
CA LEU A 253 -2.71 11.23 15.40
C LEU A 253 -3.40 11.82 14.16
N VAL A 254 -2.88 11.52 12.97
CA VAL A 254 -3.30 12.16 11.71
C VAL A 254 -3.69 11.11 10.67
N LEU A 255 -4.82 11.32 10.00
CA LEU A 255 -5.19 10.58 8.79
C LEU A 255 -4.65 11.30 7.56
N SER A 256 -3.77 10.64 6.80
CA SER A 256 -3.19 11.20 5.58
C SER A 256 -4.24 11.54 4.53
N GLN A 257 -3.99 12.61 3.77
CA GLN A 257 -4.69 12.81 2.50
C GLN A 257 -4.34 11.69 1.52
N ARG A 258 -5.25 11.45 0.57
CA ARG A 258 -5.00 10.51 -0.52
C ARG A 258 -4.18 11.22 -1.57
N MET A 259 -3.04 10.63 -1.92
CA MET A 259 -2.11 11.20 -2.89
C MET A 259 -1.64 10.12 -3.84
N HIS A 260 -1.52 10.48 -5.11
CA HIS A 260 -1.13 9.55 -6.16
C HIS A 260 -0.61 10.28 -7.39
N LEU A 261 0.13 9.54 -8.19
CA LEU A 261 0.62 9.90 -9.51
C LEU A 261 -0.31 9.26 -10.53
N LYS A 262 -0.81 10.01 -11.50
CA LYS A 262 -1.51 9.45 -12.67
C LYS A 262 -0.46 9.16 -13.74
N THR A 263 -0.26 7.91 -14.12
CA THR A 263 0.84 7.49 -14.99
C THR A 263 0.60 7.87 -16.46
N PRO A 264 1.55 8.56 -17.14
CA PRO A 264 2.76 9.16 -16.59
C PRO A 264 2.48 10.51 -15.92
N SER A 265 3.01 10.67 -14.70
CA SER A 265 2.83 11.86 -13.86
C SER A 265 3.96 12.88 -13.99
N TYR A 266 4.97 12.57 -14.79
CA TYR A 266 6.21 13.30 -14.91
C TYR A 266 6.44 13.70 -16.37
N LYS A 267 7.25 14.73 -16.54
CA LYS A 267 7.84 15.10 -17.83
C LYS A 267 9.33 15.37 -17.61
N TYR A 268 10.18 14.81 -18.45
CA TYR A 268 11.61 15.08 -18.43
C TYR A 268 12.11 15.38 -19.85
N ARG A 269 13.25 16.06 -19.94
CA ARG A 269 13.88 16.41 -21.22
C ARG A 269 14.75 15.27 -21.73
N GLN A 270 14.21 14.45 -22.64
CA GLN A 270 14.91 13.26 -23.14
C GLN A 270 16.27 13.56 -23.79
N SER A 271 16.38 14.64 -24.57
CA SER A 271 17.64 15.02 -25.24
C SER A 271 18.78 15.38 -24.28
N ALA A 272 18.46 15.68 -23.02
CA ALA A 272 19.42 16.02 -21.98
C ALA A 272 19.63 14.89 -20.96
N CYS A 273 19.04 13.71 -21.19
CA CYS A 273 19.28 12.54 -20.34
C CYS A 273 20.74 12.06 -20.46
N ARG A 274 21.27 11.52 -19.36
CA ARG A 274 22.61 10.94 -19.29
C ARG A 274 22.58 9.58 -18.62
N ALA A 275 23.13 8.57 -19.29
CA ALA A 275 23.39 7.27 -18.68
C ALA A 275 24.62 7.41 -17.78
N VAL A 276 24.39 7.43 -16.47
CA VAL A 276 25.43 7.65 -15.45
C VAL A 276 25.97 6.34 -14.87
N ASP A 277 25.22 5.26 -15.06
CA ASP A 277 25.56 3.87 -14.71
C ASP A 277 24.83 2.93 -15.71
N PRO A 278 25.30 1.68 -15.95
CA PRO A 278 24.60 0.73 -16.80
C PRO A 278 23.12 0.49 -16.47
N LYS A 279 22.70 0.72 -15.22
CA LYS A 279 21.31 0.56 -14.78
C LYS A 279 20.66 1.87 -14.33
N MET A 280 21.27 3.02 -14.61
CA MET A 280 20.74 4.31 -14.18
C MET A 280 20.92 5.41 -15.24
N ILE A 281 19.82 6.06 -15.56
CA ILE A 281 19.78 7.27 -16.38
C ILE A 281 19.25 8.43 -15.53
N GLU A 282 19.95 9.56 -15.56
CA GLU A 282 19.47 10.82 -15.01
C GLU A 282 18.90 11.68 -16.14
N CYS A 283 17.69 12.21 -15.96
CA CYS A 283 17.06 13.12 -16.90
C CYS A 283 16.62 14.41 -16.20
N PRO A 284 16.82 15.61 -16.81
CA PRO A 284 16.34 16.85 -16.23
C PRO A 284 14.82 16.84 -16.19
N LEU A 285 14.26 16.99 -14.99
CA LEU A 285 12.82 17.03 -14.80
C LEU A 285 12.27 18.37 -15.31
N GLU A 286 11.20 18.32 -16.10
CA GLU A 286 10.48 19.50 -16.56
C GLU A 286 9.21 19.73 -15.73
N ASP A 287 8.51 18.65 -15.38
CA ASP A 287 7.29 18.71 -14.58
C ASP A 287 7.08 17.42 -13.78
N LEU A 288 6.34 17.55 -12.68
CA LEU A 288 5.83 16.46 -11.85
C LEU A 288 4.45 16.89 -11.35
N THR A 289 3.44 16.05 -11.56
CA THR A 289 2.08 16.29 -11.09
C THR A 289 1.68 15.22 -10.07
N VAL A 290 1.31 15.65 -8.86
CA VAL A 290 0.72 14.81 -7.82
C VAL A 290 -0.73 15.18 -7.65
N TYR A 291 -1.62 14.19 -7.72
CA TYR A 291 -3.04 14.38 -7.46
C TYR A 291 -3.34 14.15 -5.98
N THR A 292 -4.16 15.04 -5.42
CA THR A 292 -4.51 15.04 -4.00
C THR A 292 -6.03 14.98 -3.82
N ARG A 293 -6.47 14.28 -2.78
CA ARG A 293 -7.86 14.25 -2.31
C ARG A 293 -7.90 14.33 -0.78
N PRO A 294 -8.97 14.90 -0.20
CA PRO A 294 -9.13 14.96 1.25
C PRO A 294 -8.96 13.60 1.93
N ALA A 295 -8.49 13.64 3.17
CA ALA A 295 -8.40 12.48 4.04
C ALA A 295 -9.79 11.83 4.19
N PRO A 296 -9.92 10.51 4.03
CA PRO A 296 -11.19 9.80 3.98
C PRO A 296 -11.77 9.56 5.39
N MET A 297 -12.04 10.65 6.13
CA MET A 297 -12.44 10.62 7.54
C MET A 297 -13.73 9.82 7.77
N GLU A 298 -14.78 10.10 7.00
CA GLU A 298 -16.09 9.44 7.17
C GLU A 298 -15.99 7.93 6.96
N PHE A 299 -15.29 7.50 5.90
CA PHE A 299 -15.02 6.08 5.66
C PHE A 299 -14.27 5.44 6.83
N THR A 300 -13.25 6.14 7.32
CA THR A 300 -12.38 5.65 8.39
C THR A 300 -13.13 5.51 9.71
N GLN A 301 -13.97 6.49 10.07
CA GLN A 301 -14.80 6.45 11.26
C GLN A 301 -15.79 5.28 11.20
N LYS A 302 -16.53 5.14 10.08
CA LYS A 302 -17.45 4.00 9.87
C LYS A 302 -16.74 2.65 9.89
N TYR A 303 -15.50 2.59 9.40
CA TYR A 303 -14.69 1.38 9.44
C TYR A 303 -14.35 1.01 10.90
N ILE A 304 -13.86 1.96 11.69
CA ILE A 304 -13.47 1.77 13.10
C ILE A 304 -14.67 1.41 13.98
N GLU A 305 -15.84 2.02 13.75
CA GLU A 305 -17.08 1.72 14.46
C GLU A 305 -17.49 0.25 14.36
N ARG A 306 -17.19 -0.39 13.22
CA ARG A 306 -17.54 -1.80 12.93
C ARG A 306 -16.53 -2.82 13.46
N LEU A 307 -15.48 -2.39 14.14
CA LEU A 307 -14.51 -3.30 14.74
C LEU A 307 -15.06 -3.87 16.06
N GLU A 308 -14.98 -5.19 16.22
CA GLU A 308 -15.62 -5.91 17.33
C GLU A 308 -14.68 -6.10 18.54
N ASN A 309 -13.36 -5.93 18.38
CA ASN A 309 -12.34 -6.22 19.41
C ASN A 309 -11.43 -5.01 19.72
N VAL A 310 -12.01 -3.82 19.90
CA VAL A 310 -11.27 -2.59 20.26
C VAL A 310 -11.74 -2.08 21.62
N SER A 311 -10.81 -1.96 22.57
CA SER A 311 -11.06 -1.48 23.94
C SER A 311 -11.60 -0.05 23.97
N ALA A 312 -12.17 0.38 25.10
CA ALA A 312 -12.66 1.75 25.25
C ALA A 312 -11.53 2.78 25.13
N GLU A 313 -10.37 2.47 25.71
CA GLU A 313 -9.15 3.29 25.67
C GLU A 313 -8.63 3.43 24.25
N HIS A 314 -8.58 2.32 23.49
CA HIS A 314 -8.17 2.34 22.09
C HIS A 314 -9.17 3.09 21.20
N ARG A 315 -10.47 3.00 21.48
CA ARG A 315 -11.48 3.82 20.79
C ARG A 315 -11.28 5.31 21.06
N GLN A 316 -10.98 5.69 22.31
CA GLN A 316 -10.67 7.08 22.65
C GLN A 316 -9.40 7.57 21.97
N LEU A 317 -8.37 6.74 21.87
CA LEU A 317 -7.15 7.03 21.10
C LEU A 317 -7.48 7.32 19.63
N LEU A 318 -8.20 6.39 18.98
CA LEU A 318 -8.58 6.52 17.57
C LEU A 318 -9.50 7.72 17.31
N ALA A 319 -10.33 8.10 18.28
CA ALA A 319 -11.20 9.29 18.19
C ALA A 319 -10.43 10.61 18.16
N LYS A 320 -9.16 10.65 18.62
CA LYS A 320 -8.30 11.85 18.52
C LYS A 320 -7.78 12.10 17.11
N MET A 321 -8.00 11.18 16.18
CA MET A 321 -7.50 11.28 14.81
C MET A 321 -8.05 12.52 14.09
N THR A 322 -7.15 13.26 13.47
CA THR A 322 -7.48 14.48 12.70
C THR A 322 -7.10 14.32 11.23
N PRO A 323 -7.82 14.94 10.29
CA PRO A 323 -7.43 14.91 8.88
C PRO A 323 -6.15 15.72 8.64
N MET A 324 -5.23 15.17 7.85
CA MET A 324 -4.03 15.88 7.40
C MET A 324 -4.40 17.14 6.62
N GLN A 325 -3.79 18.25 7.02
CA GLN A 325 -3.90 19.54 6.33
C GLN A 325 -2.61 19.81 5.57
N ILE A 326 -2.71 19.88 4.24
CA ILE A 326 -1.59 20.26 3.39
C ILE A 326 -1.72 21.72 2.97
N THR A 327 -0.58 22.39 2.83
CA THR A 327 -0.46 23.71 2.22
C THR A 327 0.15 23.55 0.83
N PRO A 328 -0.60 23.83 -0.25
CA PRO A 328 -0.06 23.83 -1.60
C PRO A 328 1.09 24.84 -1.74
N LEU A 329 2.21 24.38 -2.28
CA LEU A 329 3.38 25.21 -2.57
C LEU A 329 3.64 25.32 -4.08
N GLY A 330 3.28 24.29 -4.84
CA GLY A 330 3.34 24.24 -6.30
C GLY A 330 2.24 25.05 -6.99
N LYS A 331 2.03 24.76 -8.27
CA LYS A 331 0.86 25.21 -9.03
C LYS A 331 -0.31 24.27 -8.74
N GLN A 332 -1.44 24.82 -8.31
CA GLN A 332 -2.69 24.07 -8.18
C GLN A 332 -3.49 24.18 -9.49
N GLY A 333 -3.93 23.05 -10.03
CA GLY A 333 -4.84 23.02 -11.18
C GLY A 333 -6.30 22.88 -10.78
N MET A 334 -7.17 22.79 -11.79
CA MET A 334 -8.59 22.52 -11.59
C MET A 334 -8.80 21.10 -11.08
N GLU A 335 -9.76 20.91 -10.18
CA GLU A 335 -10.11 19.58 -9.66
C GLU A 335 -10.59 18.66 -10.79
N ASP A 336 -9.97 17.49 -10.87
CA ASP A 336 -10.43 16.39 -11.71
C ASP A 336 -11.40 15.51 -10.89
N PRO A 337 -12.61 15.21 -11.40
CA PRO A 337 -13.61 14.46 -10.64
C PRO A 337 -13.17 13.02 -10.32
N ILE A 338 -12.21 12.46 -11.07
CA ILE A 338 -11.69 11.09 -10.91
C ILE A 338 -10.37 11.11 -10.13
N TRP A 339 -9.47 12.04 -10.43
CA TRP A 339 -8.13 12.04 -9.87
C TRP A 339 -7.97 13.01 -8.68
N GLY A 340 -8.82 14.02 -8.55
CA GLY A 340 -8.75 15.04 -7.51
C GLY A 340 -7.97 16.27 -7.96
N VAL A 341 -7.40 17.01 -7.01
CA VAL A 341 -6.73 18.29 -7.29
C VAL A 341 -5.27 18.04 -7.67
N PRO A 342 -4.84 18.42 -8.90
CA PRO A 342 -3.44 18.29 -9.31
C PRO A 342 -2.59 19.41 -8.71
N LEU A 343 -1.45 19.02 -8.15
CA LEU A 343 -0.36 19.89 -7.72
C LEU A 343 0.85 19.63 -8.60
N SER A 344 1.38 20.66 -9.26
CA SER A 344 2.52 20.53 -10.15
C SER A 344 3.61 21.58 -9.91
N LEU A 345 4.76 21.42 -10.57
CA LEU A 345 5.86 22.37 -10.46
C LEU A 345 5.41 23.76 -10.91
N ARG A 346 5.89 24.81 -10.22
CA ARG A 346 5.71 26.19 -10.70
C ARG A 346 6.61 26.38 -11.92
N LYS A 347 6.03 26.81 -13.05
CA LYS A 347 6.82 27.19 -14.22
C LYS A 347 7.58 28.47 -13.93
N GLY A 348 8.90 28.36 -13.75
CA GLY A 348 9.86 29.47 -13.76
C GLY A 348 9.73 30.46 -12.58
N LYS A 349 10.78 30.54 -11.77
CA LYS A 349 11.30 31.84 -11.36
C LYS A 349 12.59 32.07 -12.14
#